data_AF-A0A519SDE9-F1
#
_entry.id   AF-A0A519SDE9-F1
#
_cell.length_a   1.000
_cell.length_b   1.000
_cell.length_c   1.000
_cell.angle_alpha   90.00
_cell.angle_beta   90.00
_cell.angle_gamma   90.00
#
_symmetry.space_group_name_H-M   'P 1'
#
loop_
_entity.id
_entity.type
_entity.pdbx_description
1 polymer ?
#
loop_
_entity_poly.entity_id
_entity_poly.type
_entity_poly.pdbx_seq_one_letter_code
_entity_poly.pdbx_strand_id
1 'polypeptide(L)'
;MPYDLKELAAISGQPGLFRLVRPARHGVLVESLDAKATRSLAPASNKVSLLSEIGIYAQDSDDTLPLTDVFERIYQKHGASLP
;
A
#
# COMPACT_ATOMS: atom_id res chain seq x y z
N MET A 1 10.26 5.31 -6.45
CA MET A 1 8.86 5.14 -6.93
C MET A 1 8.29 6.54 -7.15
N PRO A 2 7.50 6.80 -8.20
CA PRO A 2 6.99 8.15 -8.48
C PRO A 2 5.79 8.56 -7.60
N TYR A 3 5.34 7.72 -6.68
CA TYR A 3 4.14 7.91 -5.87
C TYR A 3 4.47 8.06 -4.39
N ASP A 4 3.72 8.93 -3.69
CA ASP A 4 3.74 9.03 -2.23
C ASP A 4 2.97 7.85 -1.63
N LEU A 5 3.54 7.19 -0.62
CA LEU A 5 2.91 6.06 0.07
C LEU A 5 1.64 6.43 0.81
N LYS A 6 1.44 7.71 1.12
CA LYS A 6 0.18 8.23 1.68
C LYS A 6 -0.98 8.14 0.70
N GLU A 7 -0.69 7.98 -0.58
CA GLU A 7 -1.70 7.81 -1.63
C GLU A 7 -1.87 6.35 -2.04
N LEU A 8 -1.01 5.44 -1.59
CA LEU A 8 -1.08 4.03 -1.96
C LEU A 8 -1.81 3.24 -0.88
N ALA A 9 -2.74 2.40 -1.31
CA ALA A 9 -3.57 1.62 -0.44
C ALA A 9 -3.67 0.15 -0.87
N ALA A 10 -3.73 -0.72 0.14
CA ALA A 10 -4.25 -2.07 0.01
C ALA A 10 -5.73 -2.07 0.38
N ILE A 11 -6.57 -2.71 -0.43
CA ILE A 11 -8.02 -2.82 -0.18
C ILE A 11 -8.32 -4.28 0.14
N SER A 12 -8.85 -4.53 1.35
CA SER A 12 -9.15 -5.89 1.79
C SER A 12 -10.11 -6.61 0.84
N GLY A 13 -9.76 -7.83 0.45
CA GLY A 13 -10.55 -8.64 -0.49
C GLY A 13 -10.36 -8.27 -1.97
N GLN A 14 -9.54 -7.27 -2.28
CA GLN A 14 -9.16 -6.93 -3.65
C GLN A 14 -7.67 -7.23 -3.87
N PRO A 15 -7.29 -7.83 -5.02
CA PRO A 15 -5.89 -8.08 -5.33
C PRO A 15 -5.18 -6.78 -5.74
N GLY A 16 -3.89 -6.72 -5.43
CA GLY A 16 -3.01 -5.63 -5.86
C GLY A 16 -3.08 -4.38 -5.00
N LEU A 17 -2.52 -3.30 -5.55
CA LEU A 17 -2.44 -1.98 -4.91
C LEU A 17 -3.21 -0.95 -5.70
N PHE A 18 -3.67 0.06 -4.97
CA PHE A 18 -4.51 1.12 -5.51
C PHE A 18 -3.97 2.48 -5.09
N ARG A 19 -4.06 3.46 -5.99
CA ARG A 19 -3.82 4.86 -5.68
C ARG A 19 -5.14 5.54 -5.33
N LEU A 20 -5.18 6.26 -4.23
CA LEU A 20 -6.32 7.09 -3.86
C LEU A 20 -6.35 8.33 -4.76
N VAL A 21 -7.43 8.49 -5.53
CA VAL A 21 -7.57 9.62 -6.45
C VAL A 21 -8.28 10.78 -5.78
N ARG A 22 -9.45 10.53 -5.18
CA ARG A 22 -10.24 11.53 -4.46
C ARG A 22 -11.39 10.89 -3.66
N PRO A 23 -11.86 11.54 -2.58
CA PRO A 23 -13.11 11.17 -1.93
C PRO A 23 -14.32 11.24 -2.88
N ALA A 24 -15.31 10.38 -2.64
CA ALA A 24 -16.58 10.34 -3.35
C ALA A 24 -17.74 10.15 -2.34
N ARG A 25 -18.99 10.35 -2.79
CA ARG A 25 -20.17 10.34 -1.88
C ARG A 25 -20.36 9.05 -1.09
N HIS A 26 -19.95 7.89 -1.63
CA HIS A 26 -20.14 6.57 -1.02
C HIS A 26 -18.84 5.77 -0.87
N GLY A 27 -17.70 6.46 -0.83
CA GLY A 27 -16.39 5.81 -0.78
C GLY A 27 -15.27 6.69 -1.32
N VAL A 28 -14.27 6.06 -1.92
CA VAL A 28 -13.11 6.74 -2.49
C VAL A 28 -12.92 6.27 -3.92
N LEU A 29 -12.70 7.21 -4.85
CA LEU A 29 -12.29 6.87 -6.21
C LEU A 29 -10.83 6.43 -6.17
N VAL A 30 -10.55 5.22 -6.67
CA VAL A 30 -9.22 4.62 -6.68
C VAL A 30 -8.80 4.23 -8.09
N GLU A 31 -7.49 4.09 -8.29
CA GLU A 31 -6.89 3.66 -9.56
C GLU A 31 -5.94 2.48 -9.28
N SER A 32 -6.07 1.36 -10.00
CA SER A 32 -5.14 0.23 -9.84
C SER A 32 -3.73 0.61 -10.27
N LEU A 33 -2.71 0.08 -9.58
CA LEU A 33 -1.30 0.30 -9.94
C LEU A 33 -0.77 -0.70 -10.99
N ASP A 34 -1.65 -1.42 -11.66
CA ASP A 34 -1.29 -2.31 -12.77
C ASP A 34 -1.24 -1.54 -14.10
N ALA A 35 -0.77 -2.20 -15.16
CA ALA A 35 -0.66 -1.59 -16.49
C ALA A 35 -2.00 -1.08 -17.05
N LYS A 36 -3.13 -1.57 -16.54
CA LYS A 36 -4.46 -1.16 -16.98
C LYS A 36 -4.91 0.15 -16.36
N ALA A 37 -4.35 0.54 -15.21
CA ALA A 37 -4.70 1.76 -14.48
C ALA A 37 -6.22 1.97 -14.35
N THR A 38 -6.93 0.89 -14.00
CA THR A 38 -8.39 0.87 -13.97
C THR A 38 -8.90 1.72 -12.81
N ARG A 39 -9.86 2.60 -13.09
CA ARG A 39 -10.53 3.40 -12.06
C ARG A 39 -11.79 2.72 -11.56
N SER A 40 -11.95 2.65 -10.25
CA SER A 40 -13.12 2.07 -9.61
C SER A 40 -13.46 2.84 -8.32
N LEU A 41 -14.71 2.70 -7.87
CA LEU A 41 -15.13 3.23 -6.59
C LEU A 41 -14.89 2.15 -5.52
N ALA A 42 -14.01 2.42 -4.57
CA ALA A 42 -13.86 1.62 -3.36
C ALA A 42 -14.94 2.06 -2.36
N PRO A 43 -15.93 1.20 -2.02
CA PRO A 43 -16.98 1.56 -1.08
C PRO A 43 -16.42 1.87 0.30
N ALA A 44 -17.06 2.77 1.05
CA ALA A 44 -16.64 3.12 2.42
C ALA A 44 -16.65 1.93 3.40
N SER A 45 -17.39 0.86 3.09
CA SER A 45 -17.40 -0.38 3.86
C SER A 45 -16.13 -1.21 3.69
N ASN A 46 -15.34 -0.97 2.64
CA ASN A 46 -14.10 -1.70 2.43
C ASN A 46 -13.06 -1.23 3.45
N LYS A 47 -12.33 -2.19 4.02
CA LYS A 47 -11.15 -1.87 4.84
C LYS A 47 -10.01 -1.47 3.91
N VAL A 48 -9.65 -0.20 3.96
CA VAL A 48 -8.56 0.40 3.19
C VAL A 48 -7.40 0.67 4.15
N SER A 49 -6.22 0.13 3.83
CA SER A 49 -4.99 0.35 4.60
C SER A 49 -4.01 1.15 3.75
N LEU A 50 -3.63 2.35 4.19
CA LEU A 50 -2.58 3.13 3.54
C LEU A 50 -1.23 2.50 3.80
N LEU A 51 -0.39 2.39 2.77
CA LEU A 51 0.94 1.80 2.91
C LEU A 51 1.82 2.60 3.89
N SER A 52 1.63 3.91 3.96
CA SER A 52 2.33 4.78 4.92
C SER A 52 1.97 4.52 6.39
N GLU A 53 0.84 3.86 6.66
CA GLU A 53 0.36 3.59 8.02
C GLU A 53 0.66 2.15 8.46
N ILE A 54 1.22 1.32 7.57
CA ILE A 54 1.57 -0.06 7.90
C ILE A 54 2.88 -0.07 8.69
N GLY A 55 2.77 -0.49 9.95
CA GLY A 55 3.89 -0.81 10.83
C GLY A 55 4.05 -2.32 11.00
N ILE A 56 5.29 -2.78 11.07
CA ILE A 56 5.67 -4.19 11.22
C ILE A 56 6.40 -4.36 12.55
N TYR A 57 5.89 -5.25 13.41
CA TYR A 57 6.61 -5.67 14.61
C TYR A 57 7.82 -6.52 14.22
N ALA A 58 8.99 -6.18 14.76
CA ALA A 58 10.22 -6.91 14.53
C ALA A 58 10.79 -7.40 15.86
N GLN A 59 11.52 -8.51 15.82
CA GLN A 59 12.06 -9.14 17.03
C GLN A 59 13.09 -8.25 17.76
N ASP A 60 13.81 -7.41 17.02
CA ASP A 60 14.90 -6.58 17.53
C ASP A 60 14.44 -5.13 17.84
N SER A 61 13.13 -4.90 17.94
CA SER A 61 12.55 -3.57 18.13
C SER A 61 11.36 -3.63 19.08
N ASP A 62 11.36 -2.76 20.10
CA ASP A 62 10.21 -2.60 21.01
C ASP A 62 9.06 -1.82 20.33
N ASP A 63 9.35 -1.10 19.24
CA ASP A 63 8.38 -0.37 18.41
C ASP A 63 8.15 -1.05 17.05
N THR A 64 7.09 -0.65 16.35
CA THR A 64 6.86 -1.07 14.95
C THR A 64 7.80 -0.35 13.99
N LEU A 65 8.31 -1.08 13.00
CA LEU A 65 9.07 -0.51 11.89
C LEU A 65 8.14 -0.10 10.73
N PRO A 66 8.37 1.04 10.07
CA PRO A 66 7.65 1.41 8.86
C PRO A 66 7.83 0.37 7.75
N LEU A 67 6.78 0.12 6.96
CA LEU A 67 6.82 -0.83 5.85
C LEU A 67 7.94 -0.51 4.83
N THR A 68 8.25 0.77 4.61
CA THR A 68 9.36 1.22 3.75
C THR A 68 10.68 0.63 4.17
N ASP A 69 10.98 0.73 5.45
CA ASP A 69 12.28 0.37 6.01
C ASP A 69 12.45 -1.15 5.95
N VAL A 70 11.36 -1.88 6.16
CA VAL A 70 11.34 -3.34 5.99
C VAL A 70 11.61 -3.71 4.52
N PHE A 71 10.95 -3.09 3.55
CA PHE A 71 11.22 -3.35 2.14
C PHE A 71 12.63 -2.95 1.71
N GLU A 72 13.17 -1.86 2.24
CA GLU A 72 14.54 -1.45 1.98
C GLU A 72 15.54 -2.47 2.52
N ARG A 73 15.36 -2.95 3.76
CA ARG A 73 16.19 -4.03 4.34
C ARG A 73 16.14 -5.31 3.51
N ILE A 74 14.95 -5.70 3.04
CA ILE A 74 14.78 -6.86 2.15
C ILE A 74 15.57 -6.65 0.85
N TYR A 75 15.43 -5.48 0.22
CA TYR A 75 16.13 -5.15 -1.02
C TYR A 75 17.66 -5.10 -0.83
N GLN A 76 18.15 -4.53 0.27
CA GLN A 76 19.58 -4.51 0.57
C GLN A 76 20.16 -5.93 0.70
N LYS A 77 19.38 -6.88 1.24
CA LYS A 77 19.80 -8.27 1.44
C LYS A 77 19.71 -9.14 0.19
N HIS A 78 18.67 -8.95 -0.63
CA HIS A 78 18.36 -9.83 -1.76
C HIS A 78 18.55 -9.17 -3.14
N GLY A 79 18.72 -7.86 -3.20
CA GLY A 79 18.76 -7.08 -4.42
C GLY A 79 17.42 -7.09 -5.15
N ALA A 80 17.45 -6.99 -6.48
CA ALA A 80 16.25 -6.96 -7.32
C ALA A 80 15.61 -8.35 -7.55
N SER A 81 16.31 -9.44 -7.18
CA SER A 81 15.78 -10.79 -7.29
C SER A 81 15.44 -11.30 -5.90
N LEU A 82 14.17 -11.65 -5.71
CA LEU A 82 13.81 -12.48 -4.57
C LEU A 82 14.29 -13.92 -4.87
N PRO A 83 14.72 -14.69 -3.85
CA PRO A 83 15.06 -16.09 -4.02
C PRO A 83 13.86 -16.94 -4.45
#